data_AF-A0A2N2M1N3-F1
#
_entry.id   AF-A0A2N2M1N3-F1
#
_cell.length_a   1.000
_cell.length_b   1.000
_cell.length_c   1.000
_cell.angle_alpha   90.00
_cell.angle_beta   90.00
_cell.angle_gamma   90.00
#
_symmetry.space_group_name_H-M   'P 1'
#
loop_
_entity.id
_entity.type
_entity.pdbx_description
1 polymer ?
#
loop_
_entity_poly.entity_id
_entity_poly.type
_entity_poly.pdbx_seq_one_letter_code
_entity_poly.pdbx_strand_id
1 'polypeptide(L)'
;MNENTSHNDDPFGQEVIVVPSTVVKRDGSVVPFNIERIEIALRKCFESIGKKPIIPIETIAQRAVNVVASKFDRPSVEAIQDIVEMTLQSLGEFSAAKHYILYRAEHAKLRQSRPVPSDIRQAFDESDAFFPTQLQKFQFYDKYSRFNYELGHRETWVETVDRATDYLKELSENKLPEETYARVRKGILEMRAMPSMRLLAMAGPAARRNNIAIYNCSYMPVDSIDSFVEALIISMSGCGVGYSVEKQYVENFPRVHRQIPGDVPTLIIEDSAEGWADALRKGLQTWFDGHDIKFDFSEIRPAGAPLRIKGGRASGPEPLRKMLEFVRSRVLAQQGGFIRPIDAHDIMCEVGNAAVSGGVRRTAMISLFDYDDVEMRKCKSGDFERENNQRWNANNSLVWPDRKLTQLEIFNIIADM
;
A
#
# COMPACT_ATOMS: atom_id res chain seq x y z
N MET A 1 19.97 -52.14 -2.11
CA MET A 1 18.78 -52.24 -1.22
C MET A 1 17.71 -51.39 -1.86
N ASN A 2 16.61 -52.05 -2.20
CA ASN A 2 15.57 -51.58 -3.11
C ASN A 2 14.72 -50.44 -2.53
N GLU A 3 14.44 -49.47 -3.40
CA GLU A 3 13.14 -48.86 -3.75
C GLU A 3 12.00 -48.85 -2.71
N ASN A 4 11.46 -47.65 -2.45
CA ASN A 4 10.10 -47.27 -2.89
C ASN A 4 9.78 -45.80 -2.58
N THR A 5 10.08 -44.90 -3.51
CA THR A 5 9.30 -43.67 -3.69
C THR A 5 8.24 -43.99 -4.72
N SER A 6 7.03 -44.36 -4.28
CA SER A 6 5.91 -44.57 -5.19
C SER A 6 5.44 -43.22 -5.72
N HIS A 7 5.97 -42.82 -6.88
CA HIS A 7 5.26 -41.96 -7.80
C HIS A 7 4.01 -42.73 -8.28
N ASN A 8 2.85 -42.33 -7.79
CA ASN A 8 1.57 -42.75 -8.37
C ASN A 8 1.40 -41.98 -9.69
N ASP A 9 1.94 -42.54 -10.77
CA ASP A 9 1.59 -42.16 -12.13
C ASP A 9 0.23 -42.81 -12.46
N ASP A 10 -0.85 -42.05 -12.25
CA ASP A 10 -2.15 -42.35 -12.86
C ASP A 10 -2.15 -41.83 -14.30
N PRO A 11 -2.34 -42.68 -15.34
CA PRO A 11 -2.34 -42.27 -16.74
C PRO A 11 -3.55 -41.41 -17.14
N PHE A 12 -4.49 -41.17 -16.23
CA PHE A 12 -5.61 -40.27 -16.39
C PHE A 12 -5.44 -39.13 -15.40
N GLY A 13 -4.85 -38.01 -15.83
CA GLY A 13 -4.56 -36.85 -14.98
C GLY A 13 -5.77 -36.29 -14.22
N GLN A 14 -6.08 -36.90 -13.08
CA GLN A 14 -6.95 -36.33 -12.07
C GLN A 14 -6.10 -35.31 -11.32
N GLU A 15 -6.38 -34.02 -11.52
CA GLU A 15 -5.91 -32.98 -10.61
C GLU A 15 -6.23 -33.42 -9.18
N VAL A 16 -5.21 -33.63 -8.36
CA VAL A 16 -5.39 -33.91 -6.93
C VAL A 16 -6.04 -32.67 -6.34
N ILE A 17 -7.35 -32.75 -6.06
CA ILE A 17 -8.11 -31.64 -5.48
C ILE A 17 -7.57 -31.39 -4.07
N VAL A 18 -6.78 -30.32 -3.92
CA VAL A 18 -6.24 -29.91 -2.61
C VAL A 18 -7.28 -29.06 -1.90
N VAL A 19 -7.74 -29.50 -0.72
CA VAL A 19 -8.67 -28.73 0.10
C VAL A 19 -8.00 -27.43 0.57
N PRO A 20 -8.68 -26.27 0.46
CA PRO A 20 -8.11 -25.01 0.91
C PRO A 20 -7.73 -25.07 2.39
N SER A 21 -6.54 -24.62 2.74
CA SER A 21 -6.06 -24.58 4.13
C SER A 21 -6.64 -23.41 4.93
N THR A 22 -7.11 -22.37 4.25
CA THR A 22 -7.57 -21.11 4.88
C THR A 22 -8.81 -20.52 4.19
N VAL A 23 -9.52 -19.66 4.92
CA VAL A 23 -10.71 -18.92 4.48
C VAL A 23 -10.56 -17.44 4.80
N VAL A 24 -10.94 -16.58 3.85
CA VAL A 24 -11.02 -15.13 4.05
C VAL A 24 -12.40 -14.77 4.61
N LYS A 25 -12.44 -14.26 5.84
CA LYS A 25 -13.66 -13.74 6.48
C LYS A 25 -14.08 -12.40 5.87
N ARG A 26 -15.32 -12.00 6.18
CA ARG A 26 -15.95 -10.74 5.74
C ARG A 26 -15.21 -9.48 6.20
N ASP A 27 -14.47 -9.56 7.30
CA ASP A 27 -13.61 -8.48 7.84
C ASP A 27 -12.19 -8.47 7.21
N GLY A 28 -11.92 -9.38 6.27
CA GLY A 28 -10.61 -9.55 5.63
C GLY A 28 -9.61 -10.38 6.44
N SER A 29 -9.99 -10.91 7.61
CA SER A 29 -9.14 -11.83 8.38
C SER A 29 -9.05 -13.20 7.71
N VAL A 30 -7.88 -13.83 7.82
CA VAL A 30 -7.62 -15.18 7.28
C VAL A 30 -7.61 -16.16 8.44
N VAL A 31 -8.42 -17.21 8.36
CA VAL A 31 -8.52 -18.25 9.39
C VAL A 31 -8.36 -19.64 8.78
N PRO A 32 -7.98 -20.67 9.56
CA PRO A 32 -7.95 -22.04 9.08
C PRO A 32 -9.32 -22.47 8.54
N PHE A 33 -9.31 -23.21 7.42
CA PHE A 33 -10.52 -23.82 6.88
C PHE A 33 -11.00 -24.93 7.82
N ASN A 34 -12.29 -24.94 8.14
CA ASN A 34 -12.91 -26.02 8.92
C ASN A 34 -14.26 -26.40 8.28
N ILE A 35 -14.33 -27.63 7.75
CA ILE A 35 -15.52 -28.21 7.12
C ILE A 35 -16.70 -28.37 8.09
N GLU A 36 -16.44 -28.61 9.39
CA GLU A 36 -17.47 -28.77 10.42
C GLU A 36 -18.36 -27.51 10.51
N ARG A 37 -17.83 -26.33 10.17
CA ARG A 37 -18.62 -25.10 10.13
C ARG A 37 -19.70 -25.12 9.04
N ILE A 38 -19.40 -25.75 7.90
CA ILE A 38 -20.37 -25.96 6.82
C ILE A 38 -21.41 -26.97 7.28
N GLU A 39 -20.98 -28.07 7.90
CA GLU A 39 -21.89 -29.09 8.43
C GLU A 39 -22.84 -28.54 9.49
N ILE A 40 -22.35 -27.75 10.45
CA ILE A 40 -23.16 -27.11 11.49
C ILE A 40 -24.19 -26.17 10.84
N ALA A 41 -23.81 -25.41 9.83
CA ALA A 41 -24.73 -24.52 9.12
C ALA A 41 -25.82 -25.32 8.38
N LEU A 42 -25.45 -26.43 7.74
CA LEU A 42 -26.40 -27.33 7.09
C LEU A 42 -27.34 -28.01 8.10
N ARG A 43 -26.81 -28.54 9.22
CA ARG A 43 -27.62 -29.14 10.31
C ARG A 43 -28.70 -28.16 10.78
N LYS A 44 -28.29 -26.94 11.12
CA LYS A 44 -29.21 -25.86 11.53
C LYS A 44 -30.25 -25.55 10.45
N CYS A 45 -29.84 -25.52 9.19
CA CYS A 45 -30.75 -25.25 8.07
C CYS A 45 -31.79 -26.34 7.86
N PHE A 46 -31.44 -27.62 8.06
CA PHE A 46 -32.37 -28.74 7.94
C PHE A 46 -33.28 -28.88 9.17
N GLU A 47 -32.73 -28.65 10.37
CA GLU A 47 -33.48 -28.62 11.63
C GLU A 47 -34.53 -27.51 11.64
N SER A 48 -34.19 -26.30 11.19
CA SER A 48 -35.11 -25.16 11.19
C SER A 48 -36.33 -25.34 10.29
N ILE A 49 -36.23 -26.16 9.24
CA ILE A 49 -37.34 -26.51 8.34
C ILE A 49 -37.97 -27.87 8.67
N GLY A 50 -37.49 -28.56 9.71
CA GLY A 50 -38.00 -29.86 10.14
C GLY A 50 -37.83 -30.97 9.11
N LYS A 51 -36.82 -30.89 8.24
CA LYS A 51 -36.56 -31.89 7.18
C LYS A 51 -35.26 -32.65 7.42
N LYS A 52 -35.25 -33.92 7.02
CA LYS A 52 -34.01 -34.69 6.89
C LYS A 52 -33.45 -34.53 5.48
N PRO A 53 -32.13 -34.42 5.32
CA PRO A 53 -31.51 -34.34 4.00
C PRO A 53 -31.60 -35.69 3.27
N ILE A 54 -31.65 -35.65 1.94
CA ILE A 54 -31.69 -36.79 1.02
C ILE A 54 -30.42 -37.63 1.15
N ILE A 55 -29.28 -36.99 1.43
CA ILE A 55 -28.00 -37.64 1.71
C ILE A 55 -27.39 -37.09 3.00
N PRO A 56 -26.45 -37.80 3.66
CA PRO A 56 -25.81 -37.30 4.88
C PRO A 56 -25.20 -35.90 4.72
N ILE A 57 -25.28 -35.08 5.77
CA ILE A 57 -24.81 -33.68 5.75
C ILE A 57 -23.31 -33.61 5.47
N GLU A 58 -22.55 -34.55 6.01
CA GLU A 58 -21.12 -34.73 5.80
C GLU A 58 -20.83 -34.93 4.31
N THR A 59 -21.69 -35.66 3.59
CA THR A 59 -21.59 -35.85 2.13
C THR A 59 -21.92 -34.57 1.36
N ILE A 60 -22.92 -33.80 1.79
CA ILE A 60 -23.27 -32.50 1.18
C ILE A 60 -22.11 -31.51 1.37
N ALA A 61 -21.57 -31.42 2.59
CA ALA A 61 -20.45 -30.55 2.92
C ALA A 61 -19.22 -30.91 2.09
N GLN A 62 -18.86 -32.20 2.01
CA GLN A 62 -17.72 -32.65 1.22
C GLN A 62 -17.87 -32.31 -0.28
N ARG A 63 -19.06 -32.45 -0.86
CA ARG A 63 -19.32 -32.05 -2.25
C ARG A 63 -19.11 -30.56 -2.46
N ALA A 64 -19.61 -29.73 -1.55
CA ALA A 64 -19.38 -28.28 -1.61
C ALA A 64 -17.89 -27.96 -1.50
N VAL A 65 -17.16 -28.60 -0.58
CA VAL A 65 -15.71 -28.42 -0.43
C VAL A 65 -14.94 -28.80 -1.68
N ASN A 66 -15.30 -29.91 -2.35
CA ASN A 66 -14.62 -30.31 -3.59
C ASN A 66 -14.78 -29.26 -4.70
N VAL A 67 -15.96 -28.64 -4.80
CA VAL A 67 -16.21 -27.57 -5.78
C VAL A 67 -15.52 -26.25 -5.37
N VAL A 68 -15.40 -25.97 -4.07
CA VAL A 68 -14.61 -24.84 -3.58
C VAL A 68 -13.13 -25.04 -3.91
N ALA A 69 -12.60 -26.24 -3.64
CA ALA A 69 -11.21 -26.59 -3.86
C ALA A 69 -10.80 -26.56 -5.33
N SER A 70 -11.71 -26.90 -6.26
CA SER A 70 -11.44 -26.82 -7.70
C SER A 70 -11.51 -25.41 -8.28
N LYS A 71 -12.05 -24.43 -7.53
CA LYS A 71 -12.27 -23.05 -8.03
C LYS A 71 -11.45 -22.00 -7.32
N PHE A 72 -10.99 -22.27 -6.10
CA PHE A 72 -10.41 -21.25 -5.23
C PHE A 72 -9.25 -21.80 -4.40
N ASP A 73 -8.06 -21.19 -4.55
CA ASP A 73 -6.93 -21.45 -3.66
C ASP A 73 -7.18 -20.89 -2.24
N ARG A 74 -7.87 -19.75 -2.17
CA ARG A 74 -8.22 -19.05 -0.92
C ARG A 74 -9.66 -18.52 -0.97
N PRO A 75 -10.66 -19.35 -0.66
CA PRO A 75 -12.05 -18.95 -0.79
C PRO A 75 -12.45 -17.91 0.27
N SER A 76 -13.34 -17.00 -0.11
CA SER A 76 -14.03 -16.12 0.82
C SER A 76 -15.23 -16.84 1.46
N VAL A 77 -15.67 -16.37 2.63
CA VAL A 77 -16.89 -16.90 3.28
C VAL A 77 -18.11 -16.81 2.35
N GLU A 78 -18.22 -15.76 1.53
CA GLU A 78 -19.33 -15.63 0.57
C GLU A 78 -19.22 -16.67 -0.55
N ALA A 79 -18.03 -16.86 -1.11
CA ALA A 79 -17.80 -17.86 -2.16
C ALA A 79 -18.14 -19.28 -1.66
N ILE A 80 -17.78 -19.63 -0.42
CA ILE A 80 -18.15 -20.91 0.18
C ILE A 80 -19.68 -21.01 0.31
N GLN A 81 -20.35 -19.94 0.75
CA GLN A 81 -21.80 -19.94 0.91
C GLN A 81 -22.54 -20.09 -0.43
N ASP A 82 -22.09 -19.41 -1.49
CA ASP A 82 -22.65 -19.55 -2.84
C ASP A 82 -22.49 -21.00 -3.35
N ILE A 83 -21.35 -21.64 -3.08
CA ILE A 83 -21.10 -23.03 -3.48
C ILE A 83 -21.98 -24.00 -2.68
N VAL A 84 -22.19 -23.76 -1.39
CA VAL A 84 -23.13 -24.56 -0.57
C VAL A 84 -24.56 -24.44 -1.10
N GLU A 85 -24.99 -23.24 -1.49
CA GLU A 85 -26.32 -23.02 -2.08
C GLU A 85 -26.50 -23.77 -3.41
N MET A 86 -25.53 -23.66 -4.32
CA MET A 86 -25.55 -24.41 -5.58
C MET A 86 -25.52 -25.92 -5.36
N THR A 87 -24.80 -26.38 -4.33
CA THR A 87 -24.73 -27.81 -3.98
C THR A 87 -26.09 -28.32 -3.49
N LEU A 88 -26.78 -27.56 -2.63
CA LEU A 88 -28.14 -27.91 -2.20
C LEU A 88 -29.12 -27.94 -3.39
N GLN A 89 -29.05 -26.97 -4.29
CA GLN A 89 -29.90 -26.95 -5.50
C GLN A 89 -29.64 -28.13 -6.43
N SER A 90 -28.38 -28.48 -6.68
CA SER A 90 -28.03 -29.59 -7.59
C SER A 90 -28.42 -30.96 -7.05
N LEU A 91 -28.52 -31.11 -5.73
CA LEU A 91 -29.02 -32.31 -5.07
C LEU A 91 -30.55 -32.39 -5.00
N GLY A 92 -31.27 -31.38 -5.53
CA GLY A 92 -32.73 -31.30 -5.47
C GLY A 92 -33.27 -30.85 -4.11
N GLU A 93 -32.42 -30.37 -3.20
CA GLU A 93 -32.79 -29.87 -1.87
C GLU A 93 -33.35 -28.44 -1.91
N PHE A 94 -34.31 -28.19 -2.80
CA PHE A 94 -34.80 -26.83 -3.11
C PHE A 94 -35.34 -26.08 -1.89
N SER A 95 -36.01 -26.79 -0.96
CA SER A 95 -36.53 -26.17 0.26
C SER A 95 -35.41 -25.75 1.22
N ALA A 96 -34.36 -26.57 1.35
CA ALA A 96 -33.22 -26.24 2.19
C ALA A 96 -32.39 -25.11 1.56
N ALA A 97 -32.15 -25.16 0.24
CA ALA A 97 -31.47 -24.10 -0.49
C ALA A 97 -32.18 -22.75 -0.34
N LYS A 98 -33.51 -22.70 -0.53
CA LYS A 98 -34.30 -21.48 -0.34
C LYS A 98 -34.22 -20.96 1.09
N HIS A 99 -34.30 -21.84 2.09
CA HIS A 99 -34.21 -21.44 3.49
C HIS A 99 -32.81 -20.89 3.84
N TYR A 100 -31.75 -21.55 3.35
CA TYR A 100 -30.37 -21.13 3.52
C TYR A 100 -30.11 -19.74 2.92
N ILE A 101 -30.61 -19.47 1.70
CA ILE A 101 -30.54 -18.16 1.02
C ILE A 101 -31.25 -17.08 1.85
N LEU A 102 -32.47 -17.35 2.32
CA LEU A 102 -33.24 -16.40 3.10
C LEU A 102 -32.56 -16.08 4.44
N TYR A 103 -32.05 -17.09 5.14
CA TYR A 103 -31.28 -16.93 6.37
C TYR A 103 -30.02 -16.08 6.13
N ARG A 104 -29.30 -16.31 5.02
CA ARG A 104 -28.13 -15.50 4.63
C ARG A 104 -28.51 -14.03 4.41
N ALA A 105 -29.61 -13.79 3.70
CA ALA A 105 -30.11 -12.44 3.42
C ALA A 105 -30.60 -11.72 4.69
N GLU A 106 -31.29 -12.42 5.59
CA GLU A 106 -31.75 -11.91 6.87
C GLU A 106 -30.57 -11.58 7.79
N HIS A 107 -29.58 -12.47 7.90
CA HIS A 107 -28.36 -12.18 8.66
C HIS A 107 -27.50 -11.09 8.02
N ALA A 108 -27.54 -10.92 6.70
CA ALA A 108 -26.91 -9.77 6.05
C ALA A 108 -27.59 -8.45 6.45
N LYS A 109 -28.94 -8.42 6.52
CA LYS A 109 -29.70 -7.28 7.05
C LYS A 109 -29.44 -7.05 8.54
N LEU A 110 -29.43 -8.12 9.36
CA LEU A 110 -29.14 -8.02 10.80
C LEU A 110 -27.71 -7.55 11.09
N ARG A 111 -26.76 -7.84 10.20
CA ARG A 111 -25.39 -7.29 10.26
C ARG A 111 -25.38 -5.79 9.94
N GLN A 112 -26.24 -5.30 9.07
CA GLN A 112 -26.44 -3.86 8.85
C GLN A 112 -27.13 -3.19 10.04
N SER A 113 -27.93 -3.94 10.82
CA SER A 113 -28.70 -3.42 11.96
C SER A 113 -28.16 -3.81 13.33
N ARG A 114 -26.90 -4.27 13.43
CA ARG A 114 -26.30 -4.62 14.73
C ARG A 114 -26.30 -3.36 15.61
N PRO A 115 -26.93 -3.38 16.79
CA PRO A 115 -26.88 -2.24 17.69
C PRO A 115 -25.42 -2.02 18.10
N VAL A 116 -24.93 -0.79 17.89
CA VAL A 116 -23.61 -0.37 18.34
C VAL A 116 -23.58 -0.52 19.87
N PRO A 117 -22.61 -1.29 20.43
CA PRO A 117 -22.41 -1.40 21.87
C PRO A 117 -22.42 -0.03 22.57
N SER A 118 -22.99 0.04 23.77
CA SER A 118 -23.23 1.32 24.48
C SER A 118 -21.94 2.04 24.85
N ASP A 119 -20.91 1.30 25.20
CA ASP A 119 -19.53 1.75 25.44
C ASP A 119 -18.93 2.40 24.20
N ILE A 120 -19.08 1.78 23.02
CA ILE A 120 -18.62 2.37 21.75
C ILE A 120 -19.40 3.65 21.45
N ARG A 121 -20.72 3.65 21.65
CA ARG A 121 -21.52 4.86 21.42
C ARG A 121 -21.05 6.02 22.32
N GLN A 122 -20.82 5.73 23.60
CA GLN A 122 -20.33 6.73 24.55
C GLN A 122 -18.97 7.30 24.14
N ALA A 123 -18.01 6.46 23.72
CA ALA A 123 -16.69 6.93 23.28
C ALA A 123 -16.78 7.87 22.06
N PHE A 124 -17.70 7.59 21.12
CA PHE A 124 -17.96 8.47 19.98
C PHE A 124 -18.64 9.78 20.40
N ASP A 125 -19.59 9.74 21.33
CA ASP A 125 -20.27 10.92 21.87
C ASP A 125 -19.30 11.83 22.62
N GLU A 126 -18.40 11.27 23.43
CA GLU A 126 -17.32 12.00 24.12
C GLU A 126 -16.38 12.68 23.12
N SER A 127 -16.03 12.00 22.04
CA SER A 127 -15.20 12.60 20.97
C SER A 127 -15.94 13.66 20.16
N ASP A 128 -17.26 13.57 20.03
CA ASP A 128 -18.05 14.52 19.23
C ASP A 128 -18.00 15.94 19.81
N ALA A 129 -17.86 16.05 21.14
CA ALA A 129 -17.72 17.31 21.84
C ALA A 129 -16.50 18.15 21.39
N PHE A 130 -15.48 17.52 20.78
CA PHE A 130 -14.27 18.19 20.31
C PHE A 130 -14.36 18.69 18.86
N PHE A 131 -15.41 18.34 18.11
CA PHE A 131 -15.55 18.73 16.71
C PHE A 131 -16.56 19.88 16.55
N PRO A 132 -16.11 21.14 16.40
CA PRO A 132 -17.04 22.27 16.20
C PRO A 132 -17.77 22.22 14.86
N THR A 133 -17.31 21.42 13.89
CA THR A 133 -17.97 21.28 12.58
C THR A 133 -18.05 19.83 12.11
N GLN A 134 -19.12 19.53 11.37
CA GLN A 134 -19.28 18.21 10.71
C GLN A 134 -18.16 17.92 9.70
N LEU A 135 -17.60 18.96 9.06
CA LEU A 135 -16.50 18.80 8.12
C LEU A 135 -15.23 18.31 8.84
N GLN A 136 -14.89 18.85 10.00
CA GLN A 136 -13.74 18.37 10.78
C GLN A 136 -13.93 16.94 11.26
N LYS A 137 -15.13 16.61 11.76
CA LYS A 137 -15.49 15.24 12.12
C LYS A 137 -15.29 14.28 10.94
N PHE A 138 -15.81 14.63 9.78
CA PHE A 138 -15.66 13.85 8.55
C PHE A 138 -14.18 13.67 8.17
N GLN A 139 -13.41 14.77 8.11
CA GLN A 139 -11.98 14.73 7.77
C GLN A 139 -11.19 13.84 8.72
N PHE A 140 -11.49 13.91 10.02
CA PHE A 140 -10.85 13.05 11.01
C PHE A 140 -11.12 11.56 10.76
N TYR A 141 -12.38 11.16 10.64
CA TYR A 141 -12.74 9.75 10.46
C TYR A 141 -12.30 9.19 9.10
N ASP A 142 -12.26 10.02 8.07
CA ASP A 142 -11.82 9.62 6.74
C ASP A 142 -10.29 9.49 6.64
N LYS A 143 -9.52 10.39 7.27
CA LYS A 143 -8.07 10.52 7.05
C LYS A 143 -7.17 10.03 8.18
N TYR A 144 -7.58 10.15 9.44
CA TYR A 144 -6.68 9.97 10.60
C TYR A 144 -7.11 8.84 11.52
N SER A 145 -8.41 8.61 11.66
CA SER A 145 -8.95 7.50 12.45
C SER A 145 -8.58 6.15 11.84
N ARG A 146 -7.88 5.30 12.59
CA ARG A 146 -7.53 3.95 12.13
C ARG A 146 -8.59 2.95 12.56
N PHE A 147 -8.77 1.89 11.77
CA PHE A 147 -9.62 0.78 12.20
C PHE A 147 -8.88 -0.08 13.23
N ASN A 148 -9.44 -0.21 14.42
CA ASN A 148 -8.98 -1.15 15.44
C ASN A 148 -9.71 -2.49 15.23
N TYR A 149 -8.96 -3.51 14.81
CA TYR A 149 -9.51 -4.85 14.54
C TYR A 149 -9.89 -5.62 15.80
N GLU A 150 -9.34 -5.26 16.96
CA GLU A 150 -9.66 -5.89 18.25
C GLU A 150 -10.98 -5.33 18.80
N LEU A 151 -11.15 -4.00 18.76
CA LEU A 151 -12.37 -3.33 19.21
C LEU A 151 -13.49 -3.32 18.15
N GLY A 152 -13.16 -3.57 16.89
CA GLY A 152 -14.13 -3.66 15.80
C GLY A 152 -14.71 -2.32 15.35
N HIS A 153 -14.06 -1.20 15.69
CA HIS A 153 -14.46 0.14 15.25
C HIS A 153 -13.26 0.99 14.85
N ARG A 154 -13.56 2.14 14.24
CA ARG A 154 -12.59 3.20 13.95
C ARG A 154 -12.26 3.97 15.22
N GLU A 155 -10.98 4.29 15.42
CA GLU A 155 -10.50 5.11 16.52
C GLU A 155 -11.31 6.41 16.62
N THR A 156 -11.73 6.74 17.83
CA THR A 156 -12.31 8.03 18.17
C THR A 156 -11.21 9.09 18.25
N TRP A 157 -11.60 10.37 18.40
CA TRP A 157 -10.62 11.46 18.51
C TRP A 157 -9.74 11.28 19.75
N VAL A 158 -10.35 10.96 20.88
CA VAL A 158 -9.66 10.75 22.16
C VAL A 158 -8.65 9.62 22.02
N GLU A 159 -9.05 8.47 21.47
CA GLU A 159 -8.17 7.32 21.26
C GLU A 159 -7.00 7.63 20.31
N THR A 160 -7.23 8.44 19.28
CA THR A 160 -6.17 8.86 18.35
C THR A 160 -5.15 9.77 19.03
N VAL A 161 -5.61 10.71 19.87
CA VAL A 161 -4.73 11.60 20.62
C VAL A 161 -3.95 10.82 21.69
N ASP A 162 -4.59 9.85 22.34
CA ASP A 162 -3.93 8.95 23.30
C ASP A 162 -2.80 8.18 22.62
N ARG A 163 -3.09 7.50 21.50
CA ARG A 163 -2.07 6.82 20.71
C ARG A 163 -0.90 7.73 20.31
N ALA A 164 -1.19 8.96 19.87
CA ALA A 164 -0.15 9.90 19.47
C ALA A 164 0.71 10.36 20.66
N THR A 165 0.09 10.67 21.79
CA THR A 165 0.78 11.17 22.99
C THR A 165 1.55 10.09 23.73
N ASP A 166 0.99 8.87 23.80
CA ASP A 166 1.68 7.69 24.33
C ASP A 166 2.92 7.36 23.50
N TYR A 167 2.81 7.44 22.17
CA TYR A 167 3.96 7.23 21.29
C TYR A 167 5.05 8.31 21.49
N LEU A 168 4.68 9.57 21.69
CA LEU A 168 5.65 10.63 22.01
C LEU A 168 6.31 10.42 23.38
N LYS A 169 5.54 9.93 24.37
CA LYS A 169 6.03 9.60 25.71
C LYS A 169 7.03 8.43 25.67
N GLU A 170 6.71 7.39 24.90
CA GLU A 170 7.62 6.28 24.58
C GLU A 170 8.89 6.78 23.89
N LEU A 171 8.76 7.56 22.82
CA LEU A 171 9.88 8.07 22.02
C LEU A 171 10.83 8.95 22.84
N SER A 172 10.29 9.70 23.79
CA SER A 172 11.07 10.54 24.70
C SER A 172 11.57 9.77 25.92
N GLU A 173 11.36 8.46 26.01
CA GLU A 173 11.80 7.62 27.14
C GLU A 173 11.31 8.15 28.50
N ASN A 174 10.10 8.73 28.54
CA ASN A 174 9.54 9.37 29.74
C ASN A 174 10.42 10.50 30.32
N LYS A 175 11.19 11.21 29.49
CA LYS A 175 12.09 12.30 29.94
C LYS A 175 11.37 13.52 30.52
N LEU A 176 10.05 13.66 30.32
CA LEU A 176 9.28 14.81 30.80
C LEU A 176 8.40 14.44 32.00
N PRO A 177 8.08 15.40 32.89
CA PRO A 177 7.11 15.19 33.96
C PRO A 177 5.71 14.81 33.42
N GLU A 178 4.95 14.01 34.18
CA GLU A 178 3.61 13.55 33.77
C GLU A 178 2.64 14.70 33.46
N GLU A 179 2.72 15.77 34.26
CA GLU A 179 1.97 17.02 34.05
C GLU A 179 2.24 17.66 32.68
N THR A 180 3.46 17.48 32.15
CA THR A 180 3.82 17.99 30.81
C THR A 180 3.15 17.16 29.72
N TYR A 181 3.17 15.82 29.83
CA TYR A 181 2.45 14.95 28.89
C TYR A 181 0.94 15.21 28.94
N ALA A 182 0.36 15.34 30.13
CA ALA A 182 -1.05 15.67 30.30
C ALA A 182 -1.41 17.03 29.66
N ARG A 183 -0.53 18.03 29.79
CA ARG A 183 -0.71 19.34 29.14
C ARG A 183 -0.63 19.24 27.62
N VAL A 184 0.31 18.47 27.07
CA VAL A 184 0.42 18.24 25.62
C VAL A 184 -0.84 17.54 25.11
N ARG A 185 -1.26 16.44 25.76
CA ARG A 185 -2.49 15.72 25.44
C ARG A 185 -3.71 16.63 25.43
N LYS A 186 -3.89 17.43 26.49
CA LYS A 186 -4.98 18.41 26.57
C LYS A 186 -4.94 19.44 25.43
N GLY A 187 -3.75 19.96 25.10
CA GLY A 187 -3.57 20.90 24.01
C GLY A 187 -3.96 20.34 22.64
N ILE A 188 -3.68 19.06 22.39
CA ILE A 188 -4.06 18.36 21.17
C ILE A 188 -5.56 18.06 21.17
N LEU A 189 -6.11 17.49 22.25
CA LEU A 189 -7.54 17.18 22.36
C LEU A 189 -8.43 18.40 22.07
N GLU A 190 -8.09 19.55 22.66
CA GLU A 190 -8.82 20.81 22.49
C GLU A 190 -8.45 21.56 21.20
N MET A 191 -7.62 20.96 20.34
CA MET A 191 -7.11 21.55 19.09
C MET A 191 -6.45 22.93 19.26
N ARG A 192 -5.92 23.23 20.45
CA ARG A 192 -5.16 24.47 20.72
C ARG A 192 -3.75 24.41 20.15
N ALA A 193 -3.19 23.22 20.03
CA ALA A 193 -1.92 22.95 19.37
C ALA A 193 -1.99 21.59 18.68
N MET A 194 -1.66 21.55 17.39
CA MET A 194 -1.76 20.33 16.59
C MET A 194 -0.37 19.83 16.19
N PRO A 195 -0.07 18.54 16.36
CA PRO A 195 1.15 17.95 15.81
C PRO A 195 1.04 17.81 14.30
N SER A 196 2.08 17.27 13.65
CA SER A 196 1.97 16.87 12.26
C SER A 196 0.80 15.89 12.08
N MET A 197 0.03 16.08 11.02
CA MET A 197 -1.07 15.15 10.69
C MET A 197 -0.55 13.72 10.44
N ARG A 198 0.72 13.59 10.07
CA ARG A 198 1.41 12.29 9.94
C ARG A 198 1.60 11.61 11.29
N LEU A 199 1.92 12.34 12.35
CA LEU A 199 1.97 11.76 13.70
C LEU A 199 0.61 11.16 14.10
N LEU A 200 -0.48 11.93 13.93
CA LEU A 200 -1.83 11.43 14.24
C LEU A 200 -2.17 10.16 13.44
N ALA A 201 -1.84 10.15 12.15
CA ALA A 201 -2.11 9.01 11.28
C ALA A 201 -1.24 7.77 11.58
N MET A 202 0.03 7.94 12.00
CA MET A 202 1.04 6.87 11.95
C MET A 202 1.65 6.49 13.31
N ALA A 203 1.44 7.28 14.37
CA ALA A 203 1.96 6.97 15.70
C ALA A 203 1.62 5.53 16.14
N GLY A 204 2.56 4.89 16.84
CA GLY A 204 2.47 3.48 17.24
C GLY A 204 3.23 2.55 16.26
N PRO A 205 2.69 1.35 15.94
CA PRO A 205 3.43 0.32 15.21
C PRO A 205 4.01 0.75 13.85
N ALA A 206 3.32 1.64 13.11
CA ALA A 206 3.81 2.10 11.82
C ALA A 206 5.05 3.00 11.97
N ALA A 207 5.01 3.94 12.91
CA ALA A 207 6.13 4.81 13.24
C ALA A 207 7.31 4.06 13.87
N ARG A 208 7.06 2.99 14.66
CA ARG A 208 8.12 2.10 15.18
C ARG A 208 8.84 1.32 14.08
N ARG A 209 8.11 0.88 13.05
CA ARG A 209 8.73 0.20 11.90
C ARG A 209 9.62 1.13 11.11
N ASN A 210 9.17 2.36 10.85
CA ASN A 210 9.95 3.38 10.17
C ASN A 210 9.51 4.77 10.62
N ASN A 211 10.39 5.50 11.31
CA ASN A 211 10.10 6.82 11.86
C ASN A 211 9.82 7.87 10.77
N ILE A 212 10.26 7.67 9.52
CA ILE A 212 9.95 8.56 8.38
C ILE A 212 8.42 8.73 8.22
N ALA A 213 7.63 7.73 8.64
CA ALA A 213 6.17 7.78 8.58
C ALA A 213 5.54 8.94 9.37
N ILE A 214 6.24 9.56 10.33
CA ILE A 214 5.75 10.71 11.10
C ILE A 214 6.27 12.07 10.60
N TYR A 215 7.15 12.07 9.60
CA TYR A 215 7.64 13.28 8.93
C TYR A 215 6.75 13.63 7.73
N ASN A 216 6.51 14.93 7.53
CA ASN A 216 5.69 15.42 6.42
C ASN A 216 6.50 15.64 5.14
N CYS A 217 7.70 16.20 5.28
CA CYS A 217 8.53 16.68 4.20
C CYS A 217 9.99 16.29 4.46
N SER A 218 10.75 16.13 3.38
CA SER A 218 12.18 15.85 3.36
C SER A 218 12.84 16.62 2.23
N TYR A 219 14.16 16.69 2.24
CA TYR A 219 14.96 17.28 1.17
C TYR A 219 16.24 16.46 0.93
N MET A 220 16.66 16.31 -0.32
CA MET A 220 17.96 15.73 -0.68
C MET A 220 18.55 16.30 -1.99
N PRO A 221 19.87 16.47 -2.10
CA PRO A 221 20.50 16.60 -3.41
C PRO A 221 20.43 15.27 -4.18
N VAL A 222 20.36 15.34 -5.51
CA VAL A 222 20.45 14.17 -6.39
C VAL A 222 21.89 14.07 -6.89
N ASP A 223 22.73 13.40 -6.11
CA ASP A 223 24.18 13.31 -6.32
C ASP A 223 24.69 11.87 -6.53
N SER A 224 23.83 10.88 -6.34
CA SER A 224 24.16 9.47 -6.50
C SER A 224 22.93 8.62 -6.81
N ILE A 225 23.15 7.38 -7.24
CA ILE A 225 22.06 6.42 -7.46
C ILE A 225 21.22 6.19 -6.20
N ASP A 226 21.82 6.38 -5.02
CA ASP A 226 21.17 6.18 -3.73
C ASP A 226 20.11 7.25 -3.45
N SER A 227 20.24 8.46 -4.01
CA SER A 227 19.22 9.51 -3.92
C SER A 227 17.86 9.01 -4.45
N PHE A 228 17.84 8.25 -5.55
CA PHE A 228 16.59 7.70 -6.11
C PHE A 228 16.00 6.60 -5.22
N VAL A 229 16.87 5.78 -4.61
CA VAL A 229 16.48 4.68 -3.72
C VAL A 229 15.90 5.23 -2.41
N GLU A 230 16.55 6.22 -1.82
CA GLU A 230 16.07 6.90 -0.61
C GLU A 230 14.75 7.63 -0.87
N ALA A 231 14.65 8.33 -1.99
CA ALA A 231 13.41 8.99 -2.40
C ALA A 231 12.24 8.00 -2.47
N LEU A 232 12.47 6.78 -2.98
CA LEU A 232 11.43 5.74 -3.01
C LEU A 232 10.98 5.36 -1.61
N ILE A 233 11.90 5.08 -0.68
CA ILE A 233 11.57 4.69 0.71
C ILE A 233 10.82 5.80 1.44
N ILE A 234 11.26 7.05 1.27
CA ILE A 234 10.64 8.22 1.90
C ILE A 234 9.21 8.41 1.35
N SER A 235 9.06 8.31 0.04
CA SER A 235 7.78 8.42 -0.66
C SER A 235 6.81 7.31 -0.26
N MET A 236 7.27 6.06 -0.18
CA MET A 236 6.50 4.90 0.32
C MET A 236 6.16 4.99 1.82
N SER A 237 6.83 5.88 2.54
CA SER A 237 6.51 6.25 3.93
C SER A 237 5.51 7.39 4.02
N GLY A 238 5.04 7.92 2.88
CA GLY A 238 4.04 8.98 2.79
C GLY A 238 4.57 10.35 3.17
N CYS A 239 5.89 10.54 3.10
CA CYS A 239 6.59 11.81 3.29
C CYS A 239 6.88 12.43 1.92
N GLY A 240 6.66 13.74 1.77
CA GLY A 240 7.02 14.46 0.55
C GLY A 240 8.54 14.57 0.40
N VAL A 241 9.00 14.64 -0.85
CA VAL A 241 10.43 14.70 -1.19
C VAL A 241 10.68 15.95 -2.02
N GLY A 242 11.32 16.95 -1.42
CA GLY A 242 12.01 17.98 -2.17
C GLY A 242 13.37 17.47 -2.61
N TYR A 243 13.82 17.84 -3.80
CA TYR A 243 15.13 17.43 -4.28
C TYR A 243 15.77 18.48 -5.16
N SER A 244 17.10 18.46 -5.25
CA SER A 244 17.85 19.31 -6.17
C SER A 244 18.52 18.48 -7.27
N VAL A 245 18.33 18.91 -8.51
CA VAL A 245 19.02 18.41 -9.71
C VAL A 245 19.99 19.45 -10.27
N GLU A 246 20.42 20.42 -9.45
CA GLU A 246 21.48 21.36 -9.84
C GLU A 246 22.72 20.60 -10.33
N LYS A 247 23.40 21.16 -11.34
CA LYS A 247 24.52 20.55 -12.05
C LYS A 247 25.62 20.06 -11.10
N GLN A 248 25.92 20.83 -10.06
CA GLN A 248 26.92 20.49 -9.02
C GLN A 248 26.65 19.16 -8.31
N TYR A 249 25.39 18.70 -8.27
CA TYR A 249 25.03 17.40 -7.69
C TYR A 249 25.05 16.32 -8.76
N VAL A 250 24.40 16.58 -9.89
CA VAL A 250 24.22 15.58 -10.96
C VAL A 250 25.55 15.20 -11.62
N GLU A 251 26.53 16.10 -11.65
CA GLU A 251 27.87 15.81 -12.19
C GLU A 251 28.68 14.78 -11.37
N ASN A 252 28.24 14.46 -10.15
CA ASN A 252 28.88 13.43 -9.31
C ASN A 252 28.50 12.00 -9.72
N PHE A 253 27.51 11.82 -10.61
CA PHE A 253 27.12 10.50 -11.06
C PHE A 253 28.22 9.82 -11.88
N PRO A 254 28.38 8.48 -11.76
CA PRO A 254 29.28 7.74 -12.61
C PRO A 254 28.81 7.79 -14.07
N ARG A 255 29.77 7.55 -14.98
CA ARG A 255 29.47 7.40 -16.40
C ARG A 255 28.55 6.18 -16.60
N VAL A 256 27.57 6.30 -17.48
CA VAL A 256 26.76 5.14 -17.90
C VAL A 256 27.55 4.32 -18.90
N HIS A 257 27.95 3.11 -18.54
CA HIS A 257 28.65 2.21 -19.45
C HIS A 257 27.73 1.69 -20.55
N ARG A 258 28.29 1.46 -21.75
CA ARG A 258 27.53 0.85 -22.85
C ARG A 258 27.20 -0.59 -22.48
N GLN A 259 25.97 -0.99 -22.79
CA GLN A 259 25.46 -2.32 -22.49
C GLN A 259 26.26 -3.38 -23.22
N ILE A 260 26.71 -4.37 -22.45
CA ILE A 260 27.49 -5.51 -22.92
C ILE A 260 26.55 -6.71 -23.02
N PRO A 261 26.44 -7.36 -24.19
CA PRO A 261 25.68 -8.59 -24.31
C PRO A 261 26.20 -9.65 -23.34
N GLY A 262 25.29 -10.32 -22.62
CA GLY A 262 25.64 -11.32 -21.63
C GLY A 262 24.43 -11.89 -20.91
N ASP A 263 24.70 -12.63 -19.85
CA ASP A 263 23.66 -13.19 -18.99
C ASP A 263 22.87 -12.08 -18.29
N VAL A 264 21.55 -12.22 -18.29
CA VAL A 264 20.62 -11.28 -17.65
C VAL A 264 19.99 -11.99 -16.45
N PRO A 265 20.56 -11.86 -15.25
CA PRO A 265 20.05 -12.53 -14.06
C PRO A 265 18.64 -12.03 -13.71
N THR A 266 17.88 -12.86 -12.99
CA THR A 266 16.55 -12.51 -12.47
C THR A 266 16.63 -12.29 -10.96
N LEU A 267 16.14 -11.16 -10.48
CA LEU A 267 15.96 -10.86 -9.06
C LEU A 267 14.49 -11.02 -8.67
N ILE A 268 14.21 -11.86 -7.68
CA ILE A 268 12.89 -11.96 -7.05
C ILE A 268 12.74 -10.83 -6.04
N ILE A 269 11.69 -10.03 -6.17
CA ILE A 269 11.46 -8.85 -5.33
C ILE A 269 10.66 -9.23 -4.09
N GLU A 270 11.21 -8.93 -2.91
CA GLU A 270 10.49 -9.11 -1.64
C GLU A 270 9.26 -8.20 -1.53
N ASP A 271 8.18 -8.68 -0.92
CA ASP A 271 6.91 -7.96 -0.68
C ASP A 271 6.98 -6.90 0.44
N SER A 272 7.98 -6.03 0.36
CA SER A 272 8.27 -4.95 1.30
C SER A 272 8.69 -3.66 0.59
N ALA A 273 8.62 -2.52 1.29
CA ALA A 273 9.08 -1.25 0.72
C ALA A 273 10.60 -1.26 0.53
N GLU A 274 11.28 -1.95 1.44
CA GLU A 274 12.72 -2.22 1.39
C GLU A 274 13.07 -3.10 0.18
N GLY A 275 12.30 -4.16 -0.11
CA GLY A 275 12.49 -4.97 -1.31
C GLY A 275 12.33 -4.19 -2.63
N TRP A 276 11.40 -3.24 -2.69
CA TRP A 276 11.25 -2.34 -3.85
C TRP A 276 12.47 -1.43 -4.02
N ALA A 277 13.01 -0.92 -2.91
CA ALA A 277 14.21 -0.09 -2.89
C ALA A 277 15.45 -0.88 -3.32
N ASP A 278 15.59 -2.12 -2.85
CA ASP A 278 16.68 -3.02 -3.23
C ASP A 278 16.62 -3.38 -4.73
N ALA A 279 15.42 -3.61 -5.26
CA ALA A 279 15.22 -3.84 -6.70
C ALA A 279 15.66 -2.61 -7.53
N LEU A 280 15.25 -1.41 -7.13
CA LEU A 280 15.67 -0.17 -7.80
C LEU A 280 17.19 0.05 -7.70
N ARG A 281 17.77 -0.14 -6.51
CA ARG A 281 19.22 -0.04 -6.29
C ARG A 281 19.97 -1.01 -7.20
N LYS A 282 19.54 -2.27 -7.24
CA LYS A 282 20.18 -3.30 -8.07
C LYS A 282 20.05 -3.00 -9.55
N GLY A 283 18.89 -2.52 -9.99
CA GLY A 283 18.66 -2.04 -11.35
C GLY A 283 19.64 -0.94 -11.72
N LEU A 284 19.66 0.15 -10.95
CA LEU A 284 20.55 1.30 -11.18
C LEU A 284 22.02 0.89 -11.23
N GLN A 285 22.52 0.12 -10.26
CA GLN A 285 23.90 -0.39 -10.26
C GLN A 285 24.19 -1.17 -11.55
N THR A 286 23.33 -2.12 -11.89
CA THR A 286 23.54 -3.00 -13.04
C THR A 286 23.52 -2.23 -14.37
N TRP A 287 22.58 -1.30 -14.53
CA TRP A 287 22.45 -0.51 -15.77
C TRP A 287 23.58 0.50 -15.95
N PHE A 288 24.03 1.15 -14.88
CA PHE A 288 25.19 2.05 -14.93
C PHE A 288 26.48 1.28 -15.25
N ASP A 289 26.63 0.05 -14.74
CA ASP A 289 27.78 -0.82 -15.00
C ASP A 289 27.82 -1.44 -16.41
N GLY A 290 26.79 -1.21 -17.23
CA GLY A 290 26.75 -1.71 -18.61
C GLY A 290 26.19 -3.14 -18.72
N HIS A 291 25.43 -3.58 -17.73
CA HIS A 291 24.72 -4.86 -17.73
C HIS A 291 23.21 -4.65 -17.61
N ASP A 292 22.46 -5.75 -17.70
CA ASP A 292 21.00 -5.74 -17.57
C ASP A 292 20.51 -6.75 -16.54
N ILE A 293 19.28 -6.58 -16.07
CA ILE A 293 18.66 -7.41 -15.04
C ILE A 293 17.15 -7.56 -15.28
N LYS A 294 16.62 -8.76 -14.98
CA LYS A 294 15.18 -9.03 -14.95
C LYS A 294 14.66 -9.01 -13.52
N PHE A 295 13.41 -8.62 -13.37
CA PHE A 295 12.73 -8.60 -12.09
C PHE A 295 11.54 -9.56 -12.10
N ASP A 296 11.48 -10.40 -11.07
CA ASP A 296 10.31 -11.23 -10.77
C ASP A 296 9.49 -10.58 -9.66
N PHE A 297 8.22 -10.35 -9.97
CA PHE A 297 7.23 -9.67 -9.12
C PHE A 297 6.28 -10.65 -8.42
N SER A 298 6.52 -11.97 -8.56
CA SER A 298 5.65 -13.06 -8.08
C SER A 298 5.29 -12.97 -6.60
N GLU A 299 6.23 -12.53 -5.75
CA GLU A 299 6.03 -12.42 -4.32
C GLU A 299 5.27 -11.14 -3.92
N ILE A 300 5.20 -10.11 -4.77
CA ILE A 300 4.55 -8.84 -4.44
C ILE A 300 3.03 -9.02 -4.37
N ARG A 301 2.44 -8.58 -3.25
CA ARG A 301 1.00 -8.70 -3.02
C ARG A 301 0.16 -8.04 -4.13
N PRO A 302 -1.02 -8.59 -4.45
CA PRO A 302 -1.88 -8.04 -5.49
C PRO A 302 -2.49 -6.68 -5.09
N ALA A 303 -2.92 -5.92 -6.10
CA ALA A 303 -3.65 -4.68 -5.90
C ALA A 303 -4.92 -4.91 -5.06
N GLY A 304 -5.19 -4.01 -4.12
CA GLY A 304 -6.33 -4.11 -3.21
C GLY A 304 -6.05 -4.87 -1.91
N ALA A 305 -4.92 -5.58 -1.77
CA ALA A 305 -4.57 -6.28 -0.55
C ALA A 305 -4.48 -5.32 0.66
N PRO A 306 -5.02 -5.67 1.84
CA PRO A 306 -5.10 -4.77 2.99
C PRO A 306 -3.72 -4.52 3.63
N LEU A 307 -3.40 -3.24 3.90
CA LEU A 307 -2.18 -2.84 4.60
C LEU A 307 -2.46 -2.66 6.10
N ARG A 308 -2.23 -3.70 6.90
CA ARG A 308 -2.62 -3.72 8.33
C ARG A 308 -1.89 -2.69 9.21
N ILE A 309 -0.60 -2.43 8.92
CA ILE A 309 0.23 -1.57 9.77
C ILE A 309 0.02 -0.08 9.44
N LYS A 310 0.16 0.31 8.17
CA LYS A 310 0.06 1.71 7.71
C LYS A 310 -1.38 2.13 7.37
N GLY A 311 -2.32 1.19 7.27
CA GLY A 311 -3.68 1.44 6.75
C GLY A 311 -3.73 1.55 5.22
N GLY A 312 -4.92 1.40 4.66
CA GLY A 312 -5.15 1.47 3.20
C GLY A 312 -5.02 0.13 2.48
N ARG A 313 -4.87 0.19 1.16
CA ARG A 313 -4.77 -0.98 0.27
C ARG A 313 -3.49 -0.91 -0.57
N ALA A 314 -2.94 -2.06 -0.93
CA ALA A 314 -1.77 -2.15 -1.79
C ALA A 314 -2.12 -1.75 -3.24
N SER A 315 -1.16 -1.13 -3.93
CA SER A 315 -1.27 -0.77 -5.35
C SER A 315 -0.99 -1.94 -6.30
N GLY A 316 -0.47 -3.06 -5.79
CA GLY A 316 0.03 -4.15 -6.60
C GLY A 316 1.44 -3.89 -7.17
N PRO A 317 1.97 -4.83 -7.98
CA PRO A 317 3.32 -4.75 -8.54
C PRO A 317 3.47 -3.78 -9.72
N GLU A 318 2.36 -3.42 -10.37
CA GLU A 318 2.39 -2.68 -11.63
C GLU A 318 3.08 -1.31 -11.57
N PRO A 319 2.90 -0.49 -10.51
CA PRO A 319 3.64 0.77 -10.39
C PRO A 319 5.16 0.59 -10.28
N LEU A 320 5.62 -0.46 -9.57
CA LEU A 320 7.04 -0.77 -9.48
C LEU A 320 7.60 -1.18 -10.83
N ARG A 321 6.88 -2.04 -11.57
CA ARG A 321 7.29 -2.50 -12.90
C ARG A 321 7.50 -1.33 -13.85
N LYS A 322 6.51 -0.44 -13.95
CA LYS A 322 6.58 0.75 -14.81
C LYS A 322 7.74 1.65 -14.45
N MET A 323 7.97 1.87 -13.16
CA MET A 323 9.09 2.69 -12.71
C MET A 323 10.44 2.04 -13.05
N LEU A 324 10.63 0.75 -12.80
CA LEU A 324 11.88 0.07 -13.16
C LEU A 324 12.14 0.10 -14.67
N GLU A 325 11.11 -0.12 -15.50
CA GLU A 325 11.22 -0.03 -16.96
C GLU A 325 11.56 1.40 -17.43
N PHE A 326 10.91 2.40 -16.86
CA PHE A 326 11.17 3.80 -17.18
C PHE A 326 12.58 4.22 -16.77
N VAL A 327 13.00 3.91 -15.54
CA VAL A 327 14.34 4.23 -15.04
C VAL A 327 15.40 3.56 -15.91
N ARG A 328 15.22 2.28 -16.23
CA ARG A 328 16.08 1.57 -17.20
C ARG A 328 16.17 2.33 -18.51
N SER A 329 15.04 2.72 -19.10
CA SER A 329 15.02 3.44 -20.38
C SER A 329 15.80 4.76 -20.34
N ARG A 330 15.69 5.51 -19.24
CA ARG A 330 16.36 6.80 -19.06
C ARG A 330 17.87 6.64 -18.86
N VAL A 331 18.29 5.69 -18.04
CA VAL A 331 19.72 5.38 -17.85
C VAL A 331 20.32 4.93 -19.18
N LEU A 332 19.67 3.99 -19.88
CA LEU A 332 20.20 3.44 -21.13
C LEU A 332 20.22 4.44 -22.30
N ALA A 333 19.38 5.48 -22.27
CA ALA A 333 19.45 6.57 -23.24
C ALA A 333 20.77 7.36 -23.15
N GLN A 334 21.44 7.34 -21.99
CA GLN A 334 22.70 8.04 -21.73
C GLN A 334 23.94 7.13 -21.83
N GLN A 335 23.83 5.95 -22.43
CA GLN A 335 24.95 5.01 -22.59
C GLN A 335 26.17 5.64 -23.28
N GLY A 336 27.33 5.45 -22.66
CA GLY A 336 28.58 6.07 -23.08
C GLY A 336 28.72 7.54 -22.66
N GLY A 337 27.76 8.11 -21.95
CA GLY A 337 27.76 9.48 -21.44
C GLY A 337 27.49 9.55 -19.94
N PHE A 338 26.92 10.67 -19.50
CA PHE A 338 26.52 10.93 -18.12
C PHE A 338 25.05 11.32 -18.10
N ILE A 339 24.37 11.07 -16.99
CA ILE A 339 23.00 11.56 -16.82
C ILE A 339 22.99 13.08 -16.70
N ARG A 340 21.91 13.71 -17.17
CA ARG A 340 21.72 15.17 -17.12
C ARG A 340 20.70 15.53 -16.04
N PRO A 341 20.63 16.81 -15.61
CA PRO A 341 19.61 17.29 -14.68
C PRO A 341 18.18 16.86 -15.04
N ILE A 342 17.82 16.94 -16.32
CA ILE A 342 16.50 16.51 -16.78
C ILE A 342 16.26 15.00 -16.64
N ASP A 343 17.29 14.16 -16.85
CA ASP A 343 17.16 12.72 -16.73
C ASP A 343 16.99 12.33 -15.24
N ALA A 344 17.75 13.00 -14.35
CA ALA A 344 17.61 12.84 -12.90
C ALA A 344 16.22 13.31 -12.39
N HIS A 345 15.72 14.43 -12.91
CA HIS A 345 14.38 14.92 -12.62
C HIS A 345 13.29 13.93 -13.05
N ASP A 346 13.40 13.39 -14.26
CA ASP A 346 12.46 12.41 -14.80
C ASP A 346 12.45 11.13 -13.97
N ILE A 347 13.62 10.62 -13.56
CA ILE A 347 13.73 9.44 -12.69
C ILE A 347 13.09 9.72 -11.31
N MET A 348 13.37 10.88 -10.68
CA MET A 348 12.75 11.23 -9.39
C MET A 348 11.23 11.32 -9.47
N CYS A 349 10.71 11.94 -10.53
CA CYS A 349 9.28 12.06 -10.73
C CYS A 349 8.61 10.68 -10.86
N GLU A 350 9.23 9.76 -11.60
CA GLU A 350 8.69 8.41 -11.78
C GLU A 350 8.81 7.55 -10.51
N VAL A 351 9.90 7.70 -9.75
CA VAL A 351 10.02 7.12 -8.40
C VAL A 351 8.85 7.56 -7.51
N GLY A 352 8.52 8.85 -7.52
CA GLY A 352 7.38 9.35 -6.76
C GLY A 352 6.02 8.87 -7.29
N ASN A 353 5.89 8.57 -8.58
CA ASN A 353 4.66 8.02 -9.17
C ASN A 353 4.41 6.58 -8.72
N ALA A 354 5.48 5.77 -8.63
CA ALA A 354 5.40 4.40 -8.13
C ALA A 354 4.99 4.33 -6.66
N ALA A 355 5.42 5.32 -5.87
CA ALA A 355 5.10 5.43 -4.45
C ALA A 355 3.67 5.92 -4.20
N VAL A 356 2.71 4.99 -4.22
CA VAL A 356 1.31 5.24 -3.87
C VAL A 356 1.03 4.80 -2.44
N SER A 357 1.22 5.71 -1.47
CA SER A 357 0.97 5.42 -0.06
C SER A 357 -0.51 5.07 0.18
N GLY A 358 -0.76 3.89 0.76
CA GLY A 358 -2.10 3.41 1.08
C GLY A 358 -3.00 3.14 -0.14
N GLY A 359 -2.44 3.13 -1.35
CA GLY A 359 -3.16 2.88 -2.61
C GLY A 359 -3.98 4.06 -3.11
N VAL A 360 -3.90 5.22 -2.45
CA VAL A 360 -4.74 6.40 -2.77
C VAL A 360 -3.93 7.70 -2.81
N ARG A 361 -2.87 7.83 -2.02
CA ARG A 361 -2.12 9.10 -1.90
C ARG A 361 -0.83 9.04 -2.72
N ARG A 362 -0.79 9.83 -3.80
CA ARG A 362 0.44 10.09 -4.56
C ARG A 362 1.39 10.96 -3.74
N THR A 363 2.69 10.73 -3.93
CA THR A 363 3.73 11.56 -3.33
C THR A 363 3.67 12.97 -3.94
N ALA A 364 3.95 13.98 -3.12
CA ALA A 364 4.14 15.34 -3.62
C ALA A 364 5.64 15.65 -3.62
N MET A 365 6.14 16.18 -4.73
CA MET A 365 7.55 16.51 -4.88
C MET A 365 7.78 17.96 -5.31
N ILE A 366 8.98 18.47 -5.03
CA ILE A 366 9.48 19.74 -5.55
C ILE A 366 10.91 19.54 -6.07
N SER A 367 11.17 19.99 -7.29
CA SER A 367 12.47 19.91 -7.95
C SER A 367 13.13 21.29 -7.97
N LEU A 368 14.34 21.38 -7.43
CA LEU A 368 15.21 22.55 -7.50
C LEU A 368 16.24 22.36 -8.62
N PHE A 369 16.51 23.39 -9.41
CA PHE A 369 17.44 23.34 -10.55
C PHE A 369 18.14 24.69 -10.75
N ASP A 370 19.27 24.71 -11.47
CA ASP A 370 20.04 25.95 -11.68
C ASP A 370 19.24 27.02 -12.43
N TYR A 371 19.42 28.28 -12.06
CA TYR A 371 18.77 29.42 -12.73
C TYR A 371 19.00 29.46 -14.25
N ASP A 372 20.12 28.95 -14.74
CA ASP A 372 20.54 28.98 -16.14
C ASP A 372 20.16 27.70 -16.92
N ASP A 373 19.53 26.71 -16.28
CA ASP A 373 19.09 25.48 -16.95
C ASP A 373 17.75 25.68 -17.66
N VAL A 374 17.84 26.01 -18.95
CA VAL A 374 16.67 26.23 -19.82
C VAL A 374 15.90 24.94 -20.10
N GLU A 375 16.58 23.78 -20.15
CA GLU A 375 15.93 22.48 -20.38
C GLU A 375 15.01 22.14 -19.21
N MET A 376 15.48 22.31 -17.98
CA MET A 376 14.68 22.16 -16.76
C MET A 376 13.58 23.22 -16.65
N ARG A 377 13.86 24.48 -16.98
CA ARG A 377 12.84 25.55 -16.95
C ARG A 377 11.65 25.25 -17.86
N LYS A 378 11.92 24.72 -19.06
CA LYS A 378 10.90 24.45 -20.10
C LYS A 378 10.38 23.00 -20.08
N CYS A 379 10.81 22.16 -19.12
CA CYS A 379 10.48 20.73 -19.14
C CYS A 379 9.00 20.41 -18.95
N LYS A 380 8.20 21.38 -18.47
CA LYS A 380 6.74 21.31 -18.31
C LYS A 380 6.00 22.27 -19.26
N SER A 381 6.62 22.68 -20.36
CA SER A 381 6.00 23.50 -21.40
C SER A 381 5.56 22.64 -22.59
N GLY A 382 4.61 23.13 -23.39
CA GLY A 382 4.13 22.43 -24.59
C GLY A 382 3.38 21.13 -24.27
N ASP A 383 3.56 20.12 -25.13
CA ASP A 383 2.86 18.81 -25.04
C ASP A 383 3.51 17.82 -24.05
N PHE A 384 4.21 18.32 -23.03
CA PHE A 384 4.92 17.46 -22.07
C PHE A 384 3.99 16.44 -21.38
N GLU A 385 2.70 16.75 -21.24
CA GLU A 385 1.72 15.84 -20.64
C GLU A 385 1.52 14.55 -21.45
N ARG A 386 1.75 14.59 -22.76
CA ARG A 386 1.63 13.42 -23.62
C ARG A 386 2.91 12.58 -23.61
N GLU A 387 4.05 13.25 -23.58
CA GLU A 387 5.36 12.62 -23.85
C GLU A 387 6.15 12.34 -22.56
N ASN A 388 5.92 13.14 -21.51
CA ASN A 388 6.64 13.13 -20.25
C ASN A 388 5.68 13.41 -19.07
N ASN A 389 4.57 12.68 -19.03
CA ASN A 389 3.51 12.87 -18.04
C ASN A 389 3.98 12.72 -16.58
N GLN A 390 5.09 12.01 -16.36
CA GLN A 390 5.68 11.83 -15.03
C GLN A 390 6.03 13.16 -14.36
N ARG A 391 6.37 14.19 -15.14
CA ARG A 391 6.77 15.52 -14.65
C ARG A 391 5.64 16.27 -13.92
N TRP A 392 4.40 15.77 -13.98
CA TRP A 392 3.31 16.26 -13.15
C TRP A 392 3.55 16.05 -11.65
N ASN A 393 4.39 15.09 -11.29
CA ASN A 393 4.60 14.71 -9.91
C ASN A 393 5.41 15.73 -9.08
N ALA A 394 6.13 16.62 -9.76
CA ALA A 394 6.92 17.67 -9.12
C ALA A 394 6.50 19.08 -9.58
N ASN A 395 6.51 20.01 -8.64
CA ASN A 395 6.61 21.44 -8.94
C ASN A 395 8.08 21.80 -9.09
N ASN A 396 8.42 22.69 -10.03
CA ASN A 396 9.81 22.99 -10.35
C ASN A 396 10.12 24.43 -9.91
N SER A 397 11.29 24.66 -9.32
CA SER A 397 11.73 25.98 -8.88
C SER A 397 13.21 26.17 -9.19
N LEU A 398 13.53 27.32 -9.77
CA LEU A 398 14.90 27.70 -10.08
C LEU A 398 15.62 28.20 -8.82
N VAL A 399 16.90 27.85 -8.68
CA VAL A 399 17.77 28.28 -7.59
C VAL A 399 18.64 29.41 -8.09
N TRP A 400 18.56 30.55 -7.40
CA TRP A 400 19.39 31.70 -7.70
C TRP A 400 20.85 31.42 -7.31
N PRO A 401 21.84 31.83 -8.11
CA PRO A 401 23.22 31.64 -7.74
C PRO A 401 23.57 32.59 -6.58
N ASP A 402 24.62 32.25 -5.83
CA ASP A 402 25.17 33.10 -4.76
C ASP A 402 25.99 34.27 -5.33
N ARG A 403 25.38 35.01 -6.26
CA ARG A 403 25.85 36.27 -6.82
C ARG A 403 24.67 37.09 -7.34
N LYS A 404 24.91 38.38 -7.57
CA LYS A 404 23.95 39.21 -8.28
C LYS A 404 23.83 38.75 -9.74
N LEU A 405 22.60 38.62 -10.23
CA LEU A 405 22.34 38.52 -11.65
C LEU A 405 22.27 39.90 -12.29
N THR A 406 22.67 39.95 -13.55
CA THR A 406 22.48 41.11 -14.42
C THR A 406 21.00 41.28 -14.76
N GLN A 407 20.60 42.50 -15.15
CA GLN A 407 19.23 42.76 -15.62
C GLN A 407 18.87 41.90 -16.84
N LEU A 408 19.85 41.61 -17.71
CA LEU A 408 19.65 40.75 -18.88
C LEU A 408 19.37 39.30 -18.49
N GLU A 409 20.12 38.74 -17.52
CA GLU A 409 19.86 37.40 -16.99
C GLU A 409 18.46 37.30 -16.37
N ILE A 410 18.06 38.29 -15.57
CA ILE A 410 16.72 38.36 -14.99
C ILE A 410 15.65 38.45 -16.08
N PHE A 411 15.84 39.34 -17.07
CA PHE A 411 14.91 39.50 -18.18
C PHE A 411 14.74 38.21 -18.97
N ASN A 412 15.83 37.51 -19.28
CA ASN A 412 15.79 36.24 -20.00
C ASN A 412 15.08 35.14 -19.20
N ILE A 413 15.16 35.15 -17.87
CA ILE A 413 14.42 34.20 -17.03
C ILE A 413 12.92 34.53 -17.08
N ILE A 414 12.55 35.80 -16.83
CA ILE A 414 11.15 36.22 -16.71
C ILE A 414 10.41 36.19 -18.05
N ALA A 415 11.08 36.57 -19.15
CA ALA A 415 10.47 36.58 -20.47
C ALA A 415 10.21 35.17 -21.04
N ASP A 416 10.90 34.15 -20.51
CA ASP A 416 10.76 32.74 -20.89
C ASP A 416 9.77 31.95 -20.01
N MET A 417 9.24 32.54 -18.92
CA MET A 417 8.18 31.96 -18.07
C MET A 417 6.81 32.34 -18.59
#